data_AF-D5RD42-F1
#
_entry.id   AF-D5RD42-F1
#
_cell.length_a   1.000
_cell.length_b   1.000
_cell.length_c   1.000
_cell.angle_alpha   90.00
_cell.angle_beta   90.00
_cell.angle_gamma   90.00
#
_symmetry.space_group_name_H-M   'P 1'
#
loop_
_entity.id
_entity.type
_entity.pdbx_description
1 polymer ?
#
loop_
_entity_poly.entity_id
_entity_poly.type
_entity_poly.pdbx_seq_one_letter_code
_entity_poly.pdbx_strand_id
1 'polypeptide(L)'
;MDIVMGVNCILIEFLYQLQNGINESTDLGKVEDAYIKILLQLDKKITGNLAKKFYKGIRCGIIHQSQTKEDTAITYELESIIERNGGYYLCNPLTLLKKLEGKYKDYWKNVSEAKYNEEDGKKLVTKYKQILSHIS
;
A
#
# COMPACT_ATOMS: atom_id res chain seq x y z
N MET A 1 -12.64 -5.47 -12.96
CA MET A 1 -11.85 -5.25 -11.74
C MET A 1 -10.47 -5.85 -11.95
N ASP A 2 -9.40 -5.07 -11.76
CA ASP A 2 -8.04 -5.59 -11.80
C ASP A 2 -7.69 -6.20 -10.45
N ILE A 3 -7.59 -7.53 -10.40
CA ILE A 3 -7.38 -8.29 -9.15
C ILE A 3 -6.01 -7.96 -8.55
N VAL A 4 -4.98 -7.84 -9.39
CA VAL A 4 -3.61 -7.55 -8.94
C VAL A 4 -3.57 -6.19 -8.26
N MET A 5 -4.21 -5.18 -8.84
CA MET A 5 -4.29 -3.86 -8.23
C MET A 5 -5.08 -3.87 -6.91
N GLY A 6 -6.18 -4.62 -6.84
CA GLY A 6 -6.93 -4.81 -5.59
C GLY A 6 -6.05 -5.40 -4.48
N VAL A 7 -5.27 -6.44 -4.79
CA VAL A 7 -4.30 -7.05 -3.87
C VAL A 7 -3.23 -6.04 -3.45
N ASN A 8 -2.67 -5.28 -4.39
CA ASN A 8 -1.67 -4.26 -4.09
C ASN A 8 -2.18 -3.19 -3.11
N CYS A 9 -3.44 -2.76 -3.25
CA CYS A 9 -4.06 -1.83 -2.30
C CYS A 9 -4.10 -2.41 -0.88
N ILE A 10 -4.51 -3.67 -0.73
CA ILE A 10 -4.52 -4.36 0.56
C ILE A 10 -3.11 -4.47 1.14
N LEU A 11 -2.12 -4.82 0.31
CA LEU A 11 -0.72 -4.93 0.73
C LEU A 11 -0.13 -3.57 1.18
N ILE A 12 -0.49 -2.46 0.54
CA ILE A 12 -0.07 -1.13 1.00
C ILE A 12 -0.60 -0.85 2.41
N GLU A 13 -1.90 -1.06 2.63
CA GLU A 13 -2.54 -0.82 3.93
C GLU A 13 -1.96 -1.75 5.01
N PHE A 14 -1.74 -3.01 4.67
CA PHE A 14 -1.19 -3.99 5.60
C PHE A 14 0.26 -3.66 5.97
N LEU A 15 1.12 -3.33 5.01
CA LEU A 15 2.51 -2.94 5.27
C LEU A 15 2.59 -1.69 6.16
N TYR A 16 1.72 -0.72 5.94
CA TYR A 16 1.63 0.47 6.78
C TYR A 16 1.32 0.11 8.24
N GLN A 17 0.34 -0.77 8.47
CA GLN A 17 -0.02 -1.24 9.81
C GLN A 17 1.11 -2.03 10.46
N LEU A 18 1.83 -2.86 9.70
CA LEU A 18 3.00 -3.59 10.19
C LEU A 18 4.12 -2.67 10.69
N GLN A 19 4.36 -1.54 9.99
CA GLN A 19 5.40 -0.58 10.35
C GLN A 19 5.01 0.35 11.51
N ASN A 20 3.74 0.77 11.57
CA ASN A 20 3.29 1.82 12.49
C ASN A 20 2.51 1.25 13.70
N GLY A 21 2.22 -0.05 13.73
CA GLY A 21 1.30 -0.65 14.68
C GLY A 21 -0.17 -0.31 14.36
N ILE A 22 -1.09 -0.89 15.12
CA ILE A 22 -2.52 -0.54 15.03
C ILE A 22 -2.83 0.54 16.05
N ASN A 23 -3.53 1.57 15.61
CA ASN A 23 -4.14 2.52 16.52
C ASN A 23 -5.65 2.50 16.32
N GLU A 24 -6.31 1.58 17.04
CA GLU A 24 -7.76 1.29 16.99
C GLU A 24 -8.62 2.56 17.14
N SER A 25 -8.09 3.61 17.78
CA SER A 25 -8.78 4.89 17.98
C SER A 25 -8.80 5.83 16.76
N THR A 26 -8.10 5.50 15.65
CA THR A 26 -7.90 6.44 14.52
C THR A 26 -8.20 5.90 13.12
N ASP A 27 -8.75 4.68 13.02
CA ASP A 27 -8.91 3.97 11.73
C ASP A 27 -9.94 4.56 10.77
N LEU A 28 -10.75 5.54 11.20
CA LEU A 28 -11.75 6.19 10.35
C LEU A 28 -11.20 7.31 9.44
N GLY A 29 -9.91 7.69 9.53
CA GLY A 29 -9.40 8.88 8.82
C GLY A 29 -7.99 8.83 8.21
N LYS A 30 -7.19 7.78 8.44
CA LYS A 30 -5.76 7.76 8.06
C LYS A 30 -5.39 6.80 6.91
N VAL A 31 -6.39 6.27 6.21
CA VAL A 31 -6.11 5.32 5.09
C VAL A 31 -5.30 6.01 3.99
N GLU A 32 -5.58 7.28 3.68
CA GLU A 32 -4.79 8.05 2.71
C GLU A 32 -3.30 8.14 3.11
N ASP A 33 -3.00 8.28 4.41
CA ASP A 33 -1.63 8.35 4.91
C ASP A 33 -0.85 7.05 4.64
N ALA A 34 -1.53 5.89 4.64
CA ALA A 34 -0.90 4.63 4.29
C ALA A 34 -0.37 4.66 2.86
N TYR A 35 -1.17 5.14 1.91
CA TYR A 35 -0.78 5.26 0.50
C TYR A 35 0.31 6.31 0.32
N ILE A 36 0.19 7.48 0.98
CA ILE A 36 1.23 8.50 0.92
C ILE A 36 2.55 7.94 1.46
N LYS A 37 2.58 7.42 2.70
CA LYS A 37 3.84 6.97 3.29
C LYS A 37 4.46 5.80 2.54
N ILE A 38 3.67 4.79 2.15
CA ILE A 38 4.22 3.59 1.51
C ILE A 38 4.65 3.89 0.07
N LEU A 39 3.83 4.56 -0.76
CA LEU A 39 4.21 4.81 -2.15
C LEU A 39 5.48 5.66 -2.27
N LEU A 40 5.67 6.65 -1.39
CA LEU A 40 6.90 7.45 -1.33
C LEU A 40 8.14 6.60 -0.97
N GLN A 41 7.97 5.51 -0.23
CA GLN A 41 9.06 4.58 0.09
C GLN A 41 9.37 3.60 -1.05
N LEU A 42 8.41 3.31 -1.93
CA LEU A 42 8.56 2.35 -3.03
C LEU A 42 9.19 2.97 -4.27
N ASP A 43 8.99 4.27 -4.48
CA ASP A 43 9.54 4.98 -5.63
C ASP A 43 9.79 6.45 -5.29
N LYS A 44 11.05 6.87 -5.38
CA LYS A 44 11.47 8.26 -5.13
C LYS A 44 10.83 9.26 -6.10
N LYS A 45 10.34 8.80 -7.26
CA LYS A 45 9.64 9.65 -8.23
C LYS A 45 8.19 9.95 -7.80
N ILE A 46 7.63 9.21 -6.85
CA ILE A 46 6.28 9.45 -6.36
C ILE A 46 6.30 10.61 -5.36
N THR A 47 5.53 11.65 -5.68
CA THR A 47 5.28 12.77 -4.78
C THR A 47 4.04 12.52 -3.93
N GLY A 48 3.87 13.28 -2.84
CA GLY A 48 2.66 13.20 -2.01
C GLY A 48 1.37 13.44 -2.82
N ASN A 49 1.39 14.36 -3.79
CA ASN A 49 0.25 14.61 -4.67
C ASN A 49 -0.06 13.42 -5.59
N LEU A 50 0.98 12.76 -6.12
CA LEU A 50 0.81 11.59 -6.96
C LEU A 50 0.30 10.38 -6.17
N ALA A 51 0.75 10.22 -4.92
CA ALA A 51 0.22 9.21 -4.00
C ALA A 51 -1.25 9.47 -3.64
N LYS A 52 -1.64 10.74 -3.40
CA LYS A 52 -3.05 11.12 -3.21
C LYS A 52 -3.89 10.82 -4.44
N LYS A 53 -3.35 11.08 -5.64
CA LYS A 53 -4.01 10.76 -6.91
C LYS A 53 -4.22 9.26 -7.06
N PHE A 54 -3.21 8.45 -6.74
CA PHE A 54 -3.34 6.99 -6.69
C PHE A 54 -4.45 6.57 -5.72
N TYR A 55 -4.46 7.11 -4.49
CA TYR A 55 -5.45 6.75 -3.48
C TYR A 55 -6.89 7.07 -3.94
N LYS A 56 -7.15 8.29 -4.42
CA LYS A 56 -8.49 8.70 -4.84
C LYS A 56 -8.94 8.07 -6.16
N GLY A 57 -8.05 8.04 -7.16
CA GLY A 57 -8.34 7.58 -8.50
C GLY A 57 -8.31 6.06 -8.67
N ILE A 58 -7.32 5.38 -8.10
CA ILE A 58 -7.13 3.93 -8.25
C ILE A 58 -7.78 3.18 -7.09
N ARG A 59 -7.31 3.36 -5.85
CA ARG A 59 -7.77 2.59 -4.68
C ARG A 59 -9.27 2.78 -4.43
N CYS A 60 -9.70 4.02 -4.22
CA CYS A 60 -11.11 4.32 -3.93
C CYS A 60 -12.02 3.98 -5.11
N GLY A 61 -11.52 4.06 -6.34
CA GLY A 61 -12.26 3.60 -7.52
C GLY A 61 -12.46 2.08 -7.51
N ILE A 62 -11.38 1.31 -7.38
CA ILE A 62 -11.39 -0.15 -7.46
C ILE A 62 -12.19 -0.75 -6.32
N ILE A 63 -12.03 -0.28 -5.09
CA ILE A 63 -12.72 -0.85 -3.93
C ILE A 63 -14.22 -0.56 -3.95
N HIS A 64 -14.64 0.66 -4.31
CA HIS A 64 -16.05 1.02 -4.24
C HIS A 64 -16.83 0.71 -5.52
N GLN A 65 -16.17 0.69 -6.68
CA GLN A 65 -16.85 0.63 -7.98
C GLN A 65 -16.16 -0.30 -8.98
N SER A 66 -15.13 -1.05 -8.58
CA SER A 66 -14.40 -1.97 -9.46
C SER A 66 -13.80 -1.33 -10.74
N GLN A 67 -13.65 0.00 -10.75
CA GLN A 67 -13.16 0.81 -11.87
C GLN A 67 -12.25 1.94 -11.39
N THR A 68 -11.37 2.47 -12.25
CA THR A 68 -10.55 3.65 -11.92
C THR A 68 -11.36 4.96 -12.06
N LYS A 69 -10.88 6.05 -11.46
CA LYS A 69 -11.53 7.38 -11.41
C LYS A 69 -10.53 8.51 -11.61
N GLU A 70 -11.03 9.74 -11.70
CA GLU A 70 -10.22 10.96 -11.70
C GLU A 70 -9.08 10.95 -12.73
N ASP A 71 -9.37 10.61 -13.99
CA ASP A 71 -8.35 10.55 -15.05
C ASP A 71 -7.20 9.60 -14.71
N THR A 72 -7.49 8.49 -14.01
CA THR A 72 -6.53 7.42 -13.78
C THR A 72 -6.92 6.17 -14.57
N ALA A 73 -5.94 5.40 -15.01
CA ALA A 73 -6.15 4.14 -15.71
C ALA A 73 -5.06 3.13 -15.36
N ILE A 74 -5.37 1.85 -15.56
CA ILE A 74 -4.43 0.75 -15.40
C ILE A 74 -3.78 0.44 -16.75
N THR A 75 -2.47 0.23 -16.75
CA THR A 75 -1.70 -0.25 -17.91
C THR A 75 -0.62 -1.23 -17.44
N TYR A 76 -0.14 -2.08 -18.33
CA TYR A 76 0.94 -3.02 -18.05
C TYR A 76 2.25 -2.66 -18.75
N GLU A 77 2.26 -1.54 -19.47
CA GLU A 77 3.36 -1.14 -20.36
C GLU A 77 4.39 -0.22 -19.67
N LEU A 78 4.10 0.25 -18.45
CA LEU A 78 4.98 1.19 -17.73
C LEU A 78 5.97 0.51 -16.79
N GLU A 79 7.22 0.96 -16.81
CA GLU A 79 8.22 0.56 -15.79
C GLU A 79 8.03 1.29 -14.45
N SER A 80 7.31 2.41 -14.45
CA SER A 80 6.97 3.19 -13.26
C SER A 80 5.70 2.67 -12.59
N ILE A 81 5.55 2.90 -11.28
CA ILE A 81 4.30 2.53 -10.57
C ILE A 81 3.14 3.34 -11.13
N ILE A 82 3.35 4.65 -11.27
CA ILE A 82 2.35 5.59 -11.75
C ILE A 82 3.05 6.75 -12.44
N GLU A 83 2.52 7.14 -13.60
CA GLU A 83 3.09 8.19 -14.44
C GLU A 83 1.98 8.96 -15.17
N ARG A 84 2.22 10.25 -15.41
CA ARG A 84 1.31 11.06 -16.21
C ARG A 84 1.56 10.80 -17.69
N ASN A 85 0.52 10.39 -18.42
CA ASN A 85 0.53 10.25 -19.87
C ASN A 85 -0.64 11.03 -20.47
N GLY A 86 -0.33 12.20 -21.03
CA GLY A 86 -1.34 13.14 -21.55
C GLY A 86 -2.33 13.59 -20.47
N GLY A 87 -3.62 13.33 -20.74
CA GLY A 87 -4.72 13.65 -19.83
C GLY A 87 -4.86 12.68 -18.66
N TYR A 88 -4.19 11.52 -18.69
CA TYR A 88 -4.36 10.45 -17.71
C TYR A 88 -3.14 10.24 -16.83
N TYR A 89 -3.35 9.63 -15.67
CA TYR A 89 -2.33 9.00 -14.85
C TYR A 89 -2.45 7.50 -14.98
N LEU A 90 -1.46 6.90 -15.61
CA LEU A 90 -1.39 5.48 -15.89
C LEU A 90 -0.65 4.77 -14.76
N CYS A 91 -1.19 3.65 -14.30
CA CYS A 91 -0.63 2.89 -13.19
C CYS A 91 -0.37 1.45 -13.59
N ASN A 92 0.81 0.92 -13.25
CA ASN A 92 1.18 -0.48 -13.49
C ASN A 92 1.07 -1.35 -12.22
N PRO A 93 0.09 -2.28 -12.15
CA PRO A 93 -0.08 -3.19 -11.03
C PRO A 93 1.10 -4.14 -10.82
N LEU A 94 1.75 -4.62 -11.89
CA LEU A 94 2.86 -5.56 -11.77
C LEU A 94 4.12 -4.87 -11.26
N THR A 95 4.38 -3.66 -11.73
CA THR A 95 5.49 -2.84 -11.21
C THR A 95 5.29 -2.53 -9.73
N LEU A 96 4.07 -2.17 -9.33
CA LEU A 96 3.74 -1.94 -7.93
C LEU A 96 3.94 -3.20 -7.08
N LEU A 97 3.45 -4.35 -7.55
CA LEU A 97 3.60 -5.63 -6.86
C LEU A 97 5.07 -5.98 -6.65
N LYS A 98 5.89 -5.91 -7.70
CA LYS A 98 7.34 -6.19 -7.63
C LYS A 98 8.05 -5.31 -6.60
N LYS A 99 7.68 -4.03 -6.52
CA LYS A 99 8.25 -3.10 -5.54
C LYS A 99 7.75 -3.39 -4.12
N LEU A 100 6.49 -3.74 -3.95
CA LEU A 100 5.94 -4.19 -2.67
C LEU A 100 6.64 -5.45 -2.17
N GLU A 101 6.84 -6.46 -3.03
CA GLU A 101 7.57 -7.70 -2.68
C GLU A 101 8.97 -7.40 -2.13
N GLY A 102 9.71 -6.49 -2.79
CA GLY A 102 11.01 -6.03 -2.29
C GLY A 102 10.89 -5.39 -0.90
N LYS A 103 9.90 -4.52 -0.71
CA LYS A 103 9.69 -3.83 0.56
C LYS A 103 9.29 -4.76 1.70
N TYR A 104 8.47 -5.77 1.41
CA TYR A 104 8.12 -6.81 2.38
C TYR A 104 9.33 -7.67 2.74
N LYS A 105 10.16 -8.07 1.76
CA LYS A 105 11.41 -8.78 2.03
C LYS A 105 12.32 -8.00 2.95
N ASP A 106 12.49 -6.69 2.71
CA ASP A 106 13.27 -5.81 3.56
C ASP A 106 12.68 -5.71 4.97
N TYR A 107 11.36 -5.57 5.10
CA TYR A 107 10.68 -5.54 6.39
C TYR A 107 10.94 -6.83 7.19
N TRP A 108 10.72 -8.00 6.58
CA TRP A 108 10.91 -9.29 7.25
C TRP A 108 12.37 -9.51 7.64
N LYS A 109 13.30 -9.14 6.77
CA LYS A 109 14.73 -9.17 7.06
C LYS A 109 15.03 -8.33 8.30
N ASN A 110 14.60 -7.06 8.32
CA ASN A 110 14.82 -6.15 9.44
C ASN A 110 14.23 -6.69 10.75
N VAL A 111 13.00 -7.18 10.74
CA VAL A 111 12.35 -7.75 11.94
C VAL A 111 13.11 -8.98 12.44
N SER A 112 13.54 -9.86 11.53
CA SER A 112 14.29 -11.07 11.87
C SER A 112 15.69 -10.78 12.41
N GLU A 113 16.43 -9.87 11.79
CA GLU A 113 17.79 -9.47 12.19
C GLU A 113 17.78 -8.66 13.49
N ALA A 114 16.74 -7.84 13.70
CA ALA A 114 16.47 -7.18 14.96
C ALA A 114 16.07 -8.17 16.08
N LYS A 115 16.02 -9.48 15.79
CA LYS A 115 15.57 -10.56 16.70
C LYS A 115 14.20 -10.28 17.31
N TYR A 116 13.30 -9.65 16.55
CA TYR A 116 12.06 -9.11 17.10
C TYR A 116 12.36 -8.18 18.28
N ASN A 117 13.12 -7.10 18.03
CA ASN A 117 13.32 -6.03 19.01
C ASN A 117 11.98 -5.69 19.68
N GLU A 118 12.02 -5.21 20.93
CA GLU A 118 10.78 -5.10 21.70
C GLU A 118 9.70 -4.28 20.98
N GLU A 119 10.04 -3.27 20.17
CA GLU A 119 9.03 -2.41 19.54
C GLU A 119 8.41 -3.02 18.27
N ASP A 120 9.22 -3.37 17.27
CA ASP A 120 8.75 -3.91 15.99
C ASP A 120 8.16 -5.31 16.15
N GLY A 121 8.77 -6.12 17.03
CA GLY A 121 8.23 -7.42 17.42
C GLY A 121 6.86 -7.31 18.09
N LYS A 122 6.68 -6.35 19.02
CA LYS A 122 5.37 -6.10 19.67
C LYS A 122 4.33 -5.61 18.66
N LYS A 123 4.68 -4.72 17.73
CA LYS A 123 3.76 -4.26 16.67
C LYS A 123 3.27 -5.42 15.81
N LEU A 124 4.19 -6.28 15.37
CA LEU A 124 3.89 -7.47 14.58
C LEU A 124 2.96 -8.43 15.33
N VAL A 125 3.35 -8.84 16.55
CA VAL A 125 2.58 -9.78 17.37
C VAL A 125 1.19 -9.24 17.67
N THR A 126 1.06 -7.95 17.98
CA THR A 126 -0.24 -7.29 18.18
C THR A 126 -1.12 -7.41 16.94
N LYS A 127 -0.56 -7.18 15.74
CA LYS A 127 -1.33 -7.32 14.49
C LYS A 127 -1.81 -8.73 14.25
N TYR A 128 -0.96 -9.73 14.47
CA TYR A 128 -1.38 -11.13 14.32
C TYR A 128 -2.47 -11.52 15.32
N LYS A 129 -2.34 -11.11 16.59
CA LYS A 129 -3.35 -11.38 17.62
C LYS A 129 -4.72 -10.80 17.25
N GLN A 130 -4.76 -9.57 16.75
CA GLN A 130 -6.01 -8.98 16.26
C GLN A 130 -6.59 -9.71 15.05
N ILE A 131 -5.77 -10.12 14.08
CA ILE A 131 -6.28 -10.91 12.94
C ILE A 131 -6.92 -12.19 13.46
N LEU A 132 -6.26 -12.89 14.38
CA LEU A 132 -6.75 -14.13 14.96
C LEU A 132 -8.03 -13.94 15.78
N SER A 133 -8.19 -12.81 16.48
CA SER A 133 -9.40 -12.54 17.28
C SER A 133 -10.66 -12.31 16.43
N HIS A 134 -10.52 -12.03 15.14
CA HIS A 134 -11.66 -11.88 14.21
C HIS A 134 -11.99 -13.18 13.48
N ILE A 135 -11.20 -14.25 13.68
CA ILE A 135 -11.39 -15.57 13.08
C ILE A 135 -11.91 -16.58 14.11
N SER A 136 -11.68 -16.32 15.40
CA SER A 136 -12.24 -17.06 16.54
C SER A 136 -13.66 -16.63 16.88
#